data_AF-A0A4V1XLI5-F1
#
_entry.id   AF-A0A4V1XLI5-F1
#
_cell.length_a   1.000
_cell.length_b   1.000
_cell.length_c   1.000
_cell.angle_alpha   90.00
_cell.angle_beta   90.00
_cell.angle_gamma   90.00
#
_symmetry.space_group_name_H-M   'P 1'
#
loop_
_entity.id
_entity.type
_entity.pdbx_description
1 polymer ?
#
loop_
_entity_poly.entity_id
_entity_poly.type
_entity_poly.pdbx_seq_one_letter_code
_entity_poly.pdbx_strand_id
1 'polypeptide(L)'
;MDIDSLLERYLYEPLLATIDSEQLLRAPLTPGYHLDEDRIFAIKTNPRFKAWFALNENSLLLMNANSNPASNLEMSFVSAQAYERAMEVSREQRNGETKLVPIAFFCSQHRDYRKDVHGSPAELAMSLLLQLVDAYREFSPEDLTAAFNEFDPEDIETILATFGALVSRLPASAIVVLIVDGLRFFAQPRERRIAMADVVARLVDVHRQEHAAMLKFLFANSTKMDILEEIFTDDEILHLPTDLSVEQGYNTMLWKHPVDLETPEKDRHGSNNDSEI
;
A
#
# COMPACT_ATOMS: atom_id res chain seq x y z
N MET A 1 11.39 13.34 25.58
CA MET A 1 12.22 13.13 24.37
C MET A 1 11.49 13.83 23.24
N ASP A 2 12.15 14.68 22.44
CA ASP A 2 11.53 15.30 21.26
C ASP A 2 11.64 14.40 20.03
N ILE A 3 10.75 14.63 19.05
CA ILE A 3 10.64 13.80 17.84
C ILE A 3 11.91 13.86 17.00
N ASP A 4 12.45 15.05 16.74
CA ASP A 4 13.61 15.18 15.85
C ASP A 4 14.84 14.48 16.44
N SER A 5 15.09 14.65 17.75
CA SER A 5 16.18 13.93 18.44
C SER A 5 15.98 12.41 18.45
N LEU A 6 14.73 11.92 18.50
CA LEU A 6 14.42 10.50 18.42
C LEU A 6 14.73 9.95 17.01
N LEU A 7 14.23 10.63 15.97
CA LEU A 7 14.45 10.22 14.58
C LEU A 7 15.95 10.24 14.23
N GLU A 8 16.70 11.25 14.70
CA GLU A 8 18.15 11.33 14.53
C GLU A 8 18.87 10.20 15.27
N ARG A 9 18.49 9.93 16.53
CA ARG A 9 19.09 8.87 17.35
C ARG A 9 19.01 7.50 16.70
N TYR A 10 17.91 7.21 16.03
CA TYR A 10 17.66 5.93 15.37
C TYR A 10 17.91 5.96 13.86
N LEU A 11 18.65 6.97 13.37
CA LEU A 11 19.11 7.07 11.98
C LEU A 11 17.98 6.95 10.95
N TYR A 12 16.82 7.55 11.25
CA TYR A 12 15.66 7.49 10.36
C TYR A 12 15.97 8.05 8.96
N GLU A 13 15.56 7.30 7.93
CA GLU A 13 15.66 7.71 6.53
C GLU A 13 14.29 8.16 5.99
N PRO A 14 13.93 9.46 6.07
CA PRO A 14 12.58 9.96 5.75
C PRO A 14 12.15 9.77 4.29
N LEU A 15 13.12 9.55 3.40
CA LEU A 15 12.85 9.39 1.96
C LEU A 15 12.80 7.95 1.50
N LEU A 16 13.10 6.96 2.37
CA LEU A 16 13.23 5.54 1.97
C LEU A 16 11.98 5.05 1.22
N ALA A 17 10.81 5.08 1.87
CA ALA A 17 9.56 4.62 1.27
C ALA A 17 9.16 5.42 0.01
N THR A 18 9.48 6.72 -0.02
CA THR A 18 9.19 7.58 -1.20
C THR A 18 10.09 7.22 -2.37
N ILE A 19 11.39 7.01 -2.13
CA ILE A 19 12.36 6.59 -3.15
C ILE A 19 11.99 5.21 -3.70
N ASP A 20 11.63 4.26 -2.84
CA ASP A 20 11.21 2.92 -3.25
C ASP A 20 9.94 2.96 -4.10
N SER A 21 8.95 3.74 -3.67
CA SER A 21 7.72 4.00 -4.41
C SER A 21 8.03 4.58 -5.80
N GLU A 22 8.85 5.63 -5.87
CA GLU A 22 9.25 6.23 -7.15
C GLU A 22 9.98 5.24 -8.08
N GLN A 23 10.85 4.38 -7.54
CA GLN A 23 11.54 3.35 -8.32
C GLN A 23 10.56 2.34 -8.91
N LEU A 24 9.59 1.88 -8.11
CA LEU A 24 8.52 0.99 -8.56
C LEU A 24 7.67 1.63 -9.65
N LEU A 25 7.30 2.89 -9.49
CA LEU A 25 6.48 3.62 -10.46
C LEU A 25 7.21 3.90 -11.78
N ARG A 26 8.56 3.98 -11.75
CA ARG A 26 9.40 4.09 -12.95
C ARG A 26 9.69 2.76 -13.63
N ALA A 27 9.40 1.62 -12.99
CA ALA A 27 9.68 0.30 -13.54
C ALA A 27 9.11 0.09 -14.97
N PRO A 28 7.86 0.47 -15.29
CA PRO A 28 7.30 0.34 -16.65
C PRO A 28 8.00 1.20 -17.71
N LEU A 29 8.73 2.24 -17.29
CA LEU A 29 9.48 3.14 -18.19
C LEU A 29 10.87 2.60 -18.51
N THR A 30 11.30 1.53 -17.84
CA THR A 30 12.64 0.95 -18.01
C THR A 30 12.64 -0.01 -19.22
N PRO A 31 13.53 0.18 -20.22
CA PRO A 31 13.58 -0.71 -21.38
C PRO A 31 13.76 -2.18 -21.00
N GLY A 32 12.94 -3.05 -21.61
CA GLY A 32 12.97 -4.49 -21.34
C GLY A 32 12.21 -4.93 -20.08
N TYR A 33 11.61 -3.97 -19.35
CA TYR A 33 10.70 -4.26 -18.25
C TYR A 33 9.25 -4.16 -18.73
N HIS A 34 8.49 -5.24 -18.61
CA HIS A 34 7.07 -5.28 -19.00
C HIS A 34 6.27 -5.80 -17.83
N LEU A 35 5.36 -4.97 -17.31
CA LEU A 35 4.37 -5.40 -16.34
C LEU A 35 3.14 -5.94 -17.05
N ASP A 36 2.48 -6.91 -16.44
CA ASP A 36 1.17 -7.40 -16.89
C ASP A 36 0.09 -6.34 -16.60
N GLU A 37 -0.33 -5.60 -17.64
CA GLU A 37 -1.35 -4.55 -17.55
C GLU A 37 -2.73 -5.10 -17.13
N ASP A 38 -3.07 -6.31 -17.58
CA ASP A 38 -4.35 -6.97 -17.25
C ASP A 38 -4.38 -7.30 -15.77
N ARG A 39 -3.25 -7.76 -15.22
CA ARG A 39 -3.06 -7.98 -13.79
C ARG A 39 -3.16 -6.70 -12.99
N ILE A 40 -2.48 -5.63 -13.40
CA ILE A 40 -2.58 -4.32 -12.75
C ILE A 40 -4.04 -3.85 -12.72
N PHE A 41 -4.74 -3.98 -13.85
CA PHE A 41 -6.15 -3.62 -13.96
C PHE A 41 -7.01 -4.47 -13.03
N ALA A 42 -6.81 -5.79 -13.00
CA ALA A 42 -7.54 -6.70 -12.12
C ALA A 42 -7.33 -6.38 -10.63
N ILE A 43 -6.11 -6.05 -10.21
CA ILE A 43 -5.81 -5.59 -8.84
C ILE A 43 -6.61 -4.31 -8.54
N LYS A 44 -6.46 -3.29 -9.37
CA LYS A 44 -7.07 -1.96 -9.15
C LYS A 44 -8.60 -1.96 -9.17
N THR A 45 -9.18 -2.81 -10.00
CA THR A 45 -10.63 -2.87 -10.18
C THR A 45 -11.30 -3.85 -9.21
N ASN A 46 -10.53 -4.65 -8.48
CA ASN A 46 -11.07 -5.58 -7.51
C ASN A 46 -11.89 -4.83 -6.44
N PRO A 47 -13.17 -5.20 -6.23
CA PRO A 47 -14.05 -4.50 -5.29
C PRO A 47 -13.50 -4.46 -3.86
N ARG A 48 -12.83 -5.53 -3.39
CA ARG A 48 -12.26 -5.58 -2.03
C ARG A 48 -11.05 -4.66 -1.88
N PHE A 49 -10.17 -4.60 -2.89
CA PHE A 49 -9.07 -3.62 -2.90
C PHE A 49 -9.59 -2.18 -2.94
N LYS A 50 -10.59 -1.89 -3.78
CA LYS A 50 -11.21 -0.56 -3.85
C LYS A 50 -11.90 -0.19 -2.53
N ALA A 51 -12.62 -1.14 -1.91
CA ALA A 51 -13.27 -0.94 -0.62
C ALA A 51 -12.25 -0.67 0.48
N TRP A 52 -11.21 -1.52 0.58
CA TRP A 52 -10.08 -1.32 1.48
C TRP A 52 -9.49 0.08 1.32
N PHE A 53 -9.28 0.58 0.09
CA PHE A 53 -8.68 1.89 -0.09
C PHE A 53 -9.65 3.06 0.20
N ALA A 54 -10.92 2.95 -0.21
CA ALA A 54 -11.85 4.08 -0.26
C ALA A 54 -12.79 4.22 0.96
N LEU A 55 -13.11 3.13 1.66
CA LEU A 55 -14.08 3.18 2.76
C LEU A 55 -13.42 3.71 4.05
N ASN A 56 -14.20 4.47 4.83
CA ASN A 56 -13.78 5.00 6.12
C ASN A 56 -14.09 3.97 7.22
N GLU A 57 -13.40 2.84 7.18
CA GLU A 57 -13.53 1.75 8.14
C GLU A 57 -12.16 1.12 8.44
N ASN A 58 -12.06 0.48 9.62
CA ASN A 58 -10.91 -0.37 9.93
C ASN A 58 -10.89 -1.54 8.95
N SER A 59 -9.73 -1.80 8.34
CA SER A 59 -9.64 -2.82 7.31
C SER A 59 -8.24 -3.43 7.26
N LEU A 60 -8.19 -4.76 7.30
CA LEU A 60 -7.00 -5.58 7.17
C LEU A 60 -7.11 -6.44 5.92
N LEU A 61 -6.11 -6.39 5.04
CA LEU A 61 -6.13 -7.13 3.79
C LEU A 61 -4.77 -7.78 3.52
N LEU A 62 -4.74 -9.11 3.40
CA LEU A 62 -3.67 -9.84 2.75
C LEU A 62 -4.03 -10.04 1.27
N MET A 63 -3.29 -9.39 0.38
CA MET A 63 -3.52 -9.48 -1.06
C MET A 63 -2.47 -10.34 -1.76
N ASN A 64 -2.93 -11.43 -2.37
CA ASN A 64 -2.14 -12.30 -3.23
C ASN A 64 -2.51 -12.05 -4.69
N ALA A 65 -1.65 -11.33 -5.42
CA ALA A 65 -1.90 -11.00 -6.82
C ALA A 65 -1.82 -12.22 -7.76
N ASN A 66 -1.16 -13.30 -7.32
CA ASN A 66 -0.90 -14.49 -8.13
C ASN A 66 -0.31 -14.15 -9.51
N SER A 67 0.60 -13.17 -9.50
CA SER A 67 1.42 -12.75 -10.64
C SER A 67 2.29 -13.90 -11.14
N ASN A 68 2.65 -13.83 -12.42
CA ASN A 68 3.61 -14.73 -13.02
C ASN A 68 4.99 -14.59 -12.33
N PRO A 69 5.69 -15.67 -11.95
CA PRO A 69 7.04 -15.55 -11.38
C PRO A 69 8.04 -14.76 -12.24
N ALA A 70 7.84 -14.70 -13.56
CA ALA A 70 8.66 -13.93 -14.50
C ALA A 70 8.40 -12.42 -14.49
N SER A 71 7.19 -11.99 -14.07
CA SER A 71 6.81 -10.59 -13.91
C SER A 71 6.04 -10.45 -12.61
N ASN A 72 6.72 -9.97 -11.57
CA ASN A 72 6.26 -10.09 -10.19
C ASN A 72 6.23 -8.77 -9.43
N LEU A 73 6.18 -7.65 -10.16
CA LEU A 73 6.11 -6.30 -9.61
C LEU A 73 4.76 -5.61 -9.86
N GLU A 74 3.76 -6.26 -10.45
CA GLU A 74 2.44 -5.63 -10.67
C GLU A 74 1.79 -5.22 -9.37
N MET A 75 1.83 -6.10 -8.37
CA MET A 75 1.34 -5.78 -7.03
C MET A 75 2.15 -4.65 -6.42
N SER A 76 3.49 -4.70 -6.48
CA SER A 76 4.36 -3.64 -5.98
C SER A 76 4.10 -2.30 -6.63
N PHE A 77 3.84 -2.28 -7.94
CA PHE A 77 3.47 -1.08 -8.68
C PHE A 77 2.13 -0.51 -8.20
N VAL A 78 1.12 -1.36 -8.00
CA VAL A 78 -0.18 -0.90 -7.48
C VAL A 78 -0.09 -0.45 -6.01
N SER A 79 0.68 -1.14 -5.18
CA SER A 79 0.99 -0.75 -3.79
C SER A 79 1.64 0.63 -3.76
N ALA A 80 2.60 0.90 -4.64
CA ALA A 80 3.25 2.21 -4.76
C ALA A 80 2.26 3.30 -5.19
N GLN A 81 1.34 3.01 -6.13
CA GLN A 81 0.29 3.96 -6.50
C GLN A 81 -0.69 4.27 -5.37
N ALA A 82 -1.05 3.26 -4.57
CA ALA A 82 -1.90 3.45 -3.40
C ALA A 82 -1.18 4.31 -2.34
N TYR A 83 0.10 4.06 -2.12
CA TYR A 83 0.94 4.86 -1.22
C TYR A 83 1.07 6.32 -1.68
N GLU A 84 1.44 6.58 -2.95
CA GLU A 84 1.52 7.96 -3.48
C GLU A 84 0.17 8.68 -3.31
N ARG A 85 -0.94 8.00 -3.59
CA ARG A 85 -2.25 8.62 -3.43
C ARG A 85 -2.56 8.93 -1.96
N ALA A 86 -2.17 8.07 -1.03
CA ALA A 86 -2.31 8.33 0.41
C ALA A 86 -1.40 9.51 0.85
N MET A 87 -0.18 9.61 0.30
CA MET A 87 0.73 10.74 0.53
C MET A 87 0.14 12.06 0.02
N GLU A 88 -0.45 12.08 -1.18
CA GLU A 88 -1.14 13.25 -1.72
C GLU A 88 -2.28 13.71 -0.81
N VAL A 89 -3.16 12.79 -0.41
CA VAL A 89 -4.28 13.10 0.48
C VAL A 89 -3.79 13.60 1.85
N SER A 90 -2.74 12.99 2.40
CA SER A 90 -2.11 13.45 3.65
C SER A 90 -1.61 14.91 3.54
N ARG A 91 -0.99 15.27 2.40
CA ARG A 91 -0.54 16.65 2.14
C ARG A 91 -1.72 17.62 2.02
N GLU A 92 -2.79 17.22 1.30
CA GLU A 92 -4.02 18.01 1.16
C GLU A 92 -4.71 18.24 2.52
N GLN A 93 -4.66 17.25 3.41
CA GLN A 93 -5.30 17.26 4.72
C GLN A 93 -4.38 17.69 5.87
N ARG A 94 -3.18 18.21 5.59
CA ARG A 94 -2.21 18.58 6.64
C ARG A 94 -2.79 19.49 7.72
N ASN A 95 -3.67 20.42 7.33
CA ASN A 95 -4.35 21.34 8.25
C ASN A 95 -5.83 20.98 8.48
N GLY A 96 -6.28 19.81 8.00
CA GLY A 96 -7.62 19.31 8.19
C GLY A 96 -7.84 18.73 9.59
N GLU A 97 -9.11 18.49 9.91
CA GLU A 97 -9.55 17.83 11.15
C GLU A 97 -9.10 16.36 11.18
N THR A 98 -9.15 15.68 10.04
CA THR A 98 -8.64 14.31 9.87
C THR A 98 -7.18 14.32 9.46
N LYS A 99 -6.36 13.48 10.10
CA LYS A 99 -4.94 13.29 9.78
C LYS A 99 -4.72 11.93 9.15
N LEU A 100 -4.33 11.93 7.87
CA LEU A 100 -3.91 10.70 7.20
C LEU A 100 -2.42 10.47 7.45
N VAL A 101 -2.08 9.30 7.98
CA VAL A 101 -0.73 8.86 8.35
C VAL A 101 -0.33 7.70 7.41
N PRO A 102 0.13 7.99 6.19
CA PRO A 102 0.60 6.98 5.25
C PRO A 102 2.01 6.49 5.65
N ILE A 103 2.16 5.19 5.81
CA ILE A 103 3.44 4.53 6.06
C ILE A 103 3.54 3.29 5.19
N ALA A 104 4.74 3.00 4.67
CA ALA A 104 4.94 1.87 3.79
C ALA A 104 6.33 1.27 3.87
N PHE A 105 6.42 0.00 3.50
CA PHE A 105 7.69 -0.68 3.29
C PHE A 105 7.61 -1.58 2.05
N PHE A 106 8.49 -1.35 1.07
CA PHE A 106 8.50 -2.05 -0.20
C PHE A 106 9.59 -3.12 -0.22
N CYS A 107 9.30 -4.31 0.33
CA CYS A 107 10.24 -5.43 0.39
C CYS A 107 10.83 -5.82 -0.98
N SER A 108 10.11 -5.50 -2.06
CA SER A 108 10.54 -5.74 -3.43
C SER A 108 11.75 -4.91 -3.87
N GLN A 109 12.04 -3.79 -3.20
CA GLN A 109 13.25 -2.99 -3.40
C GLN A 109 14.41 -3.50 -2.55
N HIS A 110 14.13 -4.18 -1.45
CA HIS A 110 15.14 -4.67 -0.49
C HIS A 110 15.45 -6.16 -0.58
N ARG A 111 15.73 -6.65 -1.79
CA ARG A 111 15.85 -8.09 -2.06
C ARG A 111 17.12 -8.72 -1.49
N ASP A 112 18.27 -8.06 -1.66
CA ASP A 112 19.60 -8.59 -1.31
C ASP A 112 19.97 -8.23 0.15
N TYR A 113 19.41 -8.98 1.10
CA TYR A 113 19.62 -8.77 2.54
C TYR A 113 21.09 -8.81 3.00
N ARG A 114 22.02 -9.30 2.18
CA ARG A 114 23.45 -9.34 2.53
C ARG A 114 24.16 -8.03 2.26
N LYS A 115 23.59 -7.19 1.40
CA LYS A 115 24.17 -5.91 0.97
C LYS A 115 23.29 -4.72 1.29
N ASP A 116 21.99 -4.97 1.39
CA ASP A 116 21.00 -3.98 1.72
C ASP A 116 20.77 -3.96 3.23
N VAL A 117 21.12 -2.84 3.86
CA VAL A 117 20.90 -2.62 5.29
C VAL A 117 19.42 -2.72 5.62
N HIS A 118 18.54 -2.23 4.75
CA HIS A 118 17.08 -2.27 4.90
C HIS A 118 16.48 -3.64 4.60
N GLY A 119 17.29 -4.63 4.21
CA GLY A 119 16.84 -5.96 3.87
C GLY A 119 16.41 -6.81 5.07
N SER A 120 16.52 -6.35 6.32
CA SER A 120 16.20 -7.17 7.49
C SER A 120 14.73 -6.98 7.95
N PRO A 121 14.08 -8.00 8.55
CA PRO A 121 12.75 -7.83 9.14
C PRO A 121 12.71 -6.85 10.32
N ALA A 122 13.82 -6.71 11.07
CA ALA A 122 13.93 -5.70 12.12
C ALA A 122 13.92 -4.29 11.53
N GLU A 123 14.63 -4.07 10.42
CA GLU A 123 14.63 -2.79 9.70
C GLU A 123 13.27 -2.48 9.07
N LEU A 124 12.55 -3.48 8.57
CA LEU A 124 11.15 -3.31 8.16
C LEU A 124 10.31 -2.77 9.32
N ALA A 125 10.36 -3.42 10.49
CA ALA A 125 9.60 -3.00 11.66
C ALA A 125 10.03 -1.60 12.15
N MET A 126 11.34 -1.34 12.18
CA MET A 126 11.91 -0.08 12.65
C MET A 126 11.54 1.07 11.71
N SER A 127 11.62 0.85 10.40
CA SER A 127 11.21 1.82 9.39
C SER A 127 9.74 2.21 9.56
N LEU A 128 8.84 1.25 9.77
CA LEU A 128 7.41 1.55 10.00
C LEU A 128 7.18 2.34 11.28
N LEU A 129 7.90 2.02 12.37
CA LEU A 129 7.84 2.76 13.63
C LEU A 129 8.30 4.21 13.47
N LEU A 130 9.45 4.42 12.85
CA LEU A 130 9.98 5.77 12.67
C LEU A 130 9.15 6.59 11.67
N GLN A 131 8.61 5.95 10.63
CA GLN A 131 7.64 6.59 9.72
C GLN A 131 6.38 7.02 10.46
N LEU A 132 5.85 6.22 11.40
CA LEU A 132 4.69 6.59 12.21
C LEU A 132 4.97 7.86 13.04
N VAL A 133 6.13 7.91 13.70
CA VAL A 133 6.55 9.07 14.50
C VAL A 133 6.75 10.31 13.63
N ASP A 134 7.35 10.16 12.46
CA ASP A 134 7.59 11.28 11.54
C ASP A 134 6.31 11.78 10.85
N ALA A 135 5.43 10.88 10.45
CA ALA A 135 4.19 11.21 9.76
C ALA A 135 3.13 11.79 10.71
N TYR A 136 3.15 11.43 11.99
CA TYR A 136 2.28 12.00 13.02
C TYR A 136 3.09 12.77 14.08
N ARG A 137 3.42 14.03 13.79
CA ARG A 137 4.25 14.86 14.68
C ARG A 137 3.55 15.46 15.91
N GLU A 138 2.35 14.99 16.23
CA GLU A 138 1.55 15.51 17.35
C GLU A 138 1.67 14.63 18.62
N PHE A 139 2.54 13.61 18.63
CA PHE A 139 2.84 12.85 19.85
C PHE A 139 3.45 13.76 20.93
N SER A 140 2.99 13.61 22.17
CA SER A 140 3.57 14.34 23.29
C SER A 140 4.96 13.77 23.66
N PRO A 141 5.87 14.57 24.24
CA PRO A 141 7.15 14.05 24.75
C PRO A 141 6.99 12.92 25.77
N GLU A 142 5.90 12.93 26.54
CA GLU A 142 5.54 11.89 27.51
C GLU A 142 5.13 10.59 26.82
N ASP A 143 4.32 10.67 25.75
CA ASP A 143 3.94 9.49 24.95
C ASP A 143 5.18 8.80 24.38
N LEU A 144 6.10 9.59 23.80
CA LEU A 144 7.34 9.07 23.23
C LEU A 144 8.26 8.48 24.30
N THR A 145 8.43 9.16 25.44
CA THR A 145 9.24 8.64 26.53
C THR A 145 8.66 7.36 27.13
N ALA A 146 7.33 7.25 27.24
CA ALA A 146 6.68 6.04 27.72
C ALA A 146 6.81 4.88 26.72
N ALA A 147 6.59 5.13 25.43
CA ALA A 147 6.61 4.10 24.40
C ALA A 147 8.02 3.55 24.11
N PHE A 148 9.05 4.38 24.27
CA PHE A 148 10.46 3.98 24.10
C PHE A 148 11.16 3.61 25.41
N ASN A 149 10.41 3.49 26.52
CA ASN A 149 10.98 2.93 27.74
C ASN A 149 11.25 1.44 27.51
N GLU A 150 12.47 0.98 27.80
CA GLU A 150 12.92 -0.41 27.56
C GLU A 150 12.94 -0.84 26.07
N PHE A 151 12.95 0.13 25.15
CA PHE A 151 13.05 -0.14 23.72
C PHE A 151 14.44 -0.67 23.32
N ASP A 152 14.46 -1.78 22.57
CA ASP A 152 15.65 -2.35 21.97
C ASP A 152 15.53 -2.35 20.43
N PRO A 153 16.30 -1.51 19.70
CA PRO A 153 16.23 -1.43 18.24
C PRO A 153 16.63 -2.75 17.53
N GLU A 154 17.23 -3.72 18.22
CA GLU A 154 17.59 -5.00 17.63
C GLU A 154 16.53 -6.09 17.87
N ASP A 155 15.53 -5.82 18.72
CA ASP A 155 14.46 -6.76 19.05
C ASP A 155 13.13 -6.36 18.40
N ILE A 156 12.72 -7.15 17.39
CA ILE A 156 11.46 -7.02 16.64
C ILE A 156 10.26 -6.93 17.59
N GLU A 157 10.26 -7.69 18.69
CA GLU A 157 9.17 -7.68 19.65
C GLU A 157 9.02 -6.30 20.29
N THR A 158 10.12 -5.72 20.79
CA THR A 158 10.08 -4.40 21.41
C THR A 158 9.73 -3.32 20.40
N ILE A 159 10.24 -3.42 19.16
CA ILE A 159 9.92 -2.46 18.09
C ILE A 159 8.41 -2.42 17.83
N LEU A 160 7.79 -3.58 17.65
CA LEU A 160 6.36 -3.66 17.32
C LEU A 160 5.47 -3.42 18.54
N ALA A 161 5.94 -3.72 19.75
CA ALA A 161 5.27 -3.31 20.98
C ALA A 161 5.25 -1.76 21.09
N THR A 162 6.37 -1.10 20.80
CA THR A 162 6.45 0.37 20.77
C THR A 162 5.57 0.95 19.66
N PHE A 163 5.56 0.33 18.46
CA PHE A 163 4.63 0.70 17.39
C PHE A 163 3.17 0.65 17.85
N GLY A 164 2.73 -0.48 18.42
CA GLY A 164 1.38 -0.64 18.94
C GLY A 164 1.03 0.34 20.06
N ALA A 165 1.98 0.62 20.96
CA ALA A 165 1.82 1.59 22.03
C ALA A 165 1.58 3.01 21.49
N LEU A 166 2.30 3.42 20.43
CA LEU A 166 2.07 4.72 19.79
C LEU A 166 0.78 4.76 18.99
N VAL A 167 0.43 3.70 18.27
CA VAL A 167 -0.87 3.60 17.56
C VAL A 167 -2.03 3.78 18.55
N SER A 168 -1.92 3.19 19.75
CA SER A 168 -2.93 3.32 20.81
C SER A 168 -3.07 4.75 21.36
N ARG A 169 -2.11 5.65 21.07
CA ARG A 169 -2.15 7.07 21.45
C ARG A 169 -2.74 7.96 20.37
N LEU A 170 -2.92 7.45 19.15
CA LEU A 170 -3.50 8.22 18.07
C LEU A 170 -4.98 8.55 18.35
N PRO A 171 -5.43 9.78 18.05
CA PRO A 171 -6.82 10.18 18.25
C PRO A 171 -7.74 9.57 17.18
N ALA A 172 -9.05 9.61 17.41
CA ALA A 172 -10.05 9.14 16.44
C ALA A 172 -10.08 9.91 15.11
N SER A 173 -9.45 11.08 15.06
CA SER A 173 -9.26 11.84 13.84
C SER A 173 -8.08 11.35 12.99
N ALA A 174 -7.25 10.43 13.48
CA ALA A 174 -6.15 9.87 12.74
C ALA A 174 -6.57 8.62 11.95
N ILE A 175 -6.05 8.49 10.73
CA ILE A 175 -6.22 7.31 9.87
C ILE A 175 -4.82 6.83 9.48
N VAL A 176 -4.42 5.65 9.94
CA VAL A 176 -3.13 5.03 9.57
C VAL A 176 -3.36 4.15 8.35
N VAL A 177 -2.66 4.47 7.26
CA VAL A 177 -2.62 3.63 6.05
C VAL A 177 -1.25 2.97 6.01
N LEU A 178 -1.19 1.69 6.34
CA LEU A 178 0.04 0.90 6.38
C LEU A 178 0.07 -0.05 5.19
N ILE A 179 1.13 0.00 4.39
CA ILE A 179 1.33 -0.89 3.24
C ILE A 179 2.67 -1.61 3.40
N VAL A 180 2.64 -2.94 3.59
CA VAL A 180 3.85 -3.77 3.48
C VAL A 180 3.75 -4.59 2.20
N ASP A 181 4.54 -4.20 1.22
CA ASP A 181 4.51 -4.78 -0.11
C ASP A 181 5.64 -5.78 -0.33
N GLY A 182 5.37 -6.80 -1.14
CA GLY A 182 6.39 -7.70 -1.68
C GLY A 182 6.97 -8.66 -0.64
N LEU A 183 6.22 -9.08 0.37
CA LEU A 183 6.72 -9.94 1.46
C LEU A 183 7.40 -11.22 0.96
N ARG A 184 7.00 -11.72 -0.22
CA ARG A 184 7.66 -12.83 -0.91
C ARG A 184 9.16 -12.64 -1.15
N PHE A 185 9.64 -11.41 -1.29
CA PHE A 185 11.06 -11.09 -1.46
C PHE A 185 11.87 -11.26 -0.17
N PHE A 186 11.19 -11.31 0.99
CA PHE A 186 11.80 -11.60 2.30
C PHE A 186 11.70 -13.09 2.67
N ALA A 187 11.15 -13.94 1.79
CA ALA A 187 10.91 -15.35 2.08
C ALA A 187 12.18 -16.23 2.08
N GLN A 188 13.37 -15.66 1.86
CA GLN A 188 14.65 -16.35 1.90
C GLN A 188 15.72 -15.45 2.55
N PRO A 189 16.61 -16.02 3.40
CA PRO A 189 16.63 -17.41 3.88
C PRO A 189 15.48 -17.72 4.86
N ARG A 190 15.39 -18.96 5.36
CA ARG A 190 14.29 -19.41 6.22
C ARG A 190 14.12 -18.54 7.47
N GLU A 191 15.23 -18.13 8.07
CA GLU A 191 15.25 -17.29 9.28
C GLU A 191 14.62 -15.93 8.99
N ARG A 192 14.99 -15.29 7.87
CA ARG A 192 14.40 -14.03 7.40
C ARG A 192 12.89 -14.18 7.15
N ARG A 193 12.47 -15.30 6.57
CA ARG A 193 11.06 -15.60 6.33
C ARG A 193 10.25 -15.72 7.62
N ILE A 194 10.79 -16.42 8.63
CA ILE A 194 10.13 -16.61 9.92
C ILE A 194 10.02 -15.27 10.64
N ALA A 195 11.12 -14.51 10.72
CA ALA A 195 11.12 -13.20 11.36
C ALA A 195 10.19 -12.20 10.63
N MET A 196 10.13 -12.22 9.29
CA MET A 196 9.15 -11.42 8.53
C MET A 196 7.70 -11.83 8.85
N ALA A 197 7.41 -13.13 8.95
CA ALA A 197 6.08 -13.59 9.34
C ALA A 197 5.73 -13.16 10.78
N ASP A 198 6.69 -13.17 11.70
CA ASP A 198 6.51 -12.65 13.06
C ASP A 198 6.17 -11.15 13.07
N VAL A 199 6.85 -10.35 12.24
CA VAL A 199 6.51 -8.93 12.07
C VAL A 199 5.08 -8.74 11.58
N VAL A 200 4.67 -9.49 10.55
CA VAL A 200 3.29 -9.43 10.03
C VAL A 200 2.28 -9.86 11.09
N ALA A 201 2.54 -10.95 11.82
CA ALA A 201 1.66 -11.43 12.88
C ALA A 201 1.44 -10.38 13.97
N ARG A 202 2.51 -9.75 14.44
CA ARG A 202 2.43 -8.70 15.47
C ARG A 202 1.73 -7.44 14.96
N LEU A 203 1.93 -7.03 13.70
CA LEU A 203 1.18 -5.92 13.11
C LEU A 203 -0.32 -6.24 12.96
N VAL A 204 -0.65 -7.49 12.63
CA VAL A 204 -2.05 -7.98 12.61
C VAL A 204 -2.65 -7.94 14.03
N ASP A 205 -1.90 -8.35 15.04
CA ASP A 205 -2.34 -8.27 16.44
C ASP A 205 -2.56 -6.81 16.87
N VAL A 206 -1.67 -5.89 16.48
CA VAL A 206 -1.88 -4.45 16.69
C VAL A 206 -3.17 -4.01 16.01
N HIS A 207 -3.41 -4.36 14.75
CA HIS A 207 -4.64 -3.98 14.04
C HIS A 207 -5.91 -4.48 14.75
N ARG A 208 -5.88 -5.70 15.30
CA ARG A 208 -7.04 -6.35 15.93
C ARG A 208 -7.36 -5.84 17.34
N GLN A 209 -6.46 -5.07 17.95
CA GLN A 209 -6.74 -4.37 19.20
C GLN A 209 -7.72 -3.20 18.98
N GLU A 210 -8.36 -2.76 20.06
CA GLU A 210 -9.25 -1.59 20.02
C GLU A 210 -8.44 -0.30 20.02
N HIS A 211 -8.59 0.51 18.98
CA HIS A 211 -7.94 1.81 18.83
C HIS A 211 -8.96 2.89 18.56
N ALA A 212 -8.67 4.11 19.03
CA ALA A 212 -9.46 5.27 18.66
C ALA A 212 -9.27 5.62 17.18
N ALA A 213 -8.02 5.59 16.71
CA ALA A 213 -7.65 5.84 15.32
C ALA A 213 -8.15 4.72 14.39
N MET A 214 -8.37 5.09 13.13
CA MET A 214 -8.71 4.13 12.08
C MET A 214 -7.46 3.50 11.49
N LEU A 215 -7.43 2.18 11.38
CA LEU A 215 -6.29 1.42 10.85
C LEU A 215 -6.67 0.73 9.54
N LYS A 216 -5.86 0.97 8.50
CA LYS A 216 -6.05 0.40 7.16
C LYS A 216 -4.75 -0.25 6.71
N PHE A 217 -4.65 -1.56 6.93
CA PHE A 217 -3.41 -2.31 6.73
C PHE A 217 -3.52 -3.19 5.49
N LEU A 218 -2.55 -3.07 4.59
CA LEU A 218 -2.40 -3.92 3.41
C LEU A 218 -1.06 -4.65 3.48
N PHE A 219 -1.14 -5.98 3.44
CA PHE A 219 -0.02 -6.87 3.25
C PHE A 219 -0.11 -7.42 1.84
N ALA A 220 0.84 -7.10 0.98
CA ALA A 220 0.74 -7.38 -0.45
C ALA A 220 1.83 -8.34 -0.93
N ASN A 221 1.42 -9.29 -1.77
CA ASN A 221 2.29 -10.31 -2.33
C ASN A 221 2.03 -10.50 -3.82
N SER A 222 3.12 -10.67 -4.57
CA SER A 222 3.05 -11.10 -5.97
C SER A 222 2.56 -12.53 -6.11
N THR A 223 2.84 -13.41 -5.15
CA THR A 223 2.42 -14.83 -5.16
C THR A 223 2.04 -15.27 -3.76
N LYS A 224 1.15 -16.27 -3.68
CA LYS A 224 0.72 -16.93 -2.44
C LYS A 224 1.90 -17.29 -1.51
N MET A 225 1.69 -17.11 -0.20
CA MET A 225 2.59 -17.57 0.86
C MET A 225 1.80 -18.19 2.01
N ASP A 226 1.86 -19.53 2.13
CA ASP A 226 1.08 -20.26 3.14
C ASP A 226 1.34 -19.79 4.58
N ILE A 227 2.61 -19.53 4.94
CA ILE A 227 2.99 -19.04 6.29
C ILE A 227 2.31 -17.71 6.66
N LEU A 228 2.00 -16.87 5.67
CA LEU A 228 1.31 -15.62 5.93
C LEU A 228 -0.19 -15.85 6.05
N GLU A 229 -0.78 -16.71 5.23
CA GLU A 229 -2.22 -16.99 5.29
C GLU A 229 -2.65 -17.57 6.64
N GLU A 230 -1.78 -18.32 7.31
CA GLU A 230 -2.03 -18.84 8.67
C GLU A 230 -2.26 -17.73 9.71
N ILE A 231 -1.88 -16.48 9.43
CA ILE A 231 -2.03 -15.31 10.32
C ILE A 231 -3.41 -14.63 10.15
N PHE A 232 -3.97 -14.73 8.95
CA PHE A 232 -5.19 -14.01 8.55
C PHE A 232 -6.40 -14.95 8.58
N THR A 233 -7.58 -14.36 8.71
CA THR A 233 -8.86 -15.05 8.50
C THR A 233 -9.22 -15.05 7.01
N ASP A 234 -10.07 -15.99 6.59
CA ASP A 234 -10.43 -16.15 5.17
C ASP A 234 -11.02 -14.86 4.55
N ASP A 235 -11.75 -14.05 5.32
CA ASP A 235 -12.33 -12.79 4.89
C ASP A 235 -11.35 -11.60 4.89
N GLU A 236 -10.15 -11.78 5.44
CA GLU A 236 -9.03 -10.83 5.35
C GLU A 236 -8.09 -11.17 4.17
N ILE A 237 -8.23 -12.36 3.55
CA ILE A 237 -7.37 -12.80 2.44
C ILE A 237 -8.07 -12.58 1.10
N LEU A 238 -7.36 -11.96 0.15
CA LEU A 238 -7.80 -11.79 -1.23
C LEU A 238 -6.82 -12.46 -2.19
N HIS A 239 -7.32 -13.45 -2.92
CA HIS A 239 -6.63 -14.05 -4.05
C HIS A 239 -7.17 -13.52 -5.36
N LEU A 240 -6.30 -13.00 -6.22
CA LEU A 240 -6.65 -12.86 -7.62
C LEU A 240 -6.53 -14.22 -8.34
N PRO A 241 -7.41 -14.52 -9.31
CA PRO A 241 -7.28 -15.72 -10.12
C PRO A 241 -5.91 -15.78 -10.82
N THR A 242 -5.26 -16.94 -10.86
CA THR A 242 -4.00 -17.10 -11.60
C THR A 242 -4.20 -16.82 -13.08
N ASP A 243 -5.27 -17.36 -13.67
CA ASP A 243 -5.68 -17.04 -15.03
C ASP A 243 -6.77 -15.97 -14.98
N LEU A 244 -6.44 -14.78 -15.48
CA LEU A 244 -7.44 -13.75 -15.74
C LEU A 244 -8.12 -14.15 -17.05
N SER A 245 -9.14 -15.01 -16.97
CA SER A 245 -9.91 -15.41 -18.15
C SER A 245 -10.42 -14.16 -18.89
N VAL A 246 -10.30 -14.18 -20.22
CA VAL A 246 -10.60 -13.11 -21.20
C VAL A 246 -12.03 -12.53 -21.10
N GLU A 247 -12.91 -13.07 -20.25
CA GLU A 247 -14.22 -12.46 -19.96
C GLU A 247 -14.14 -11.25 -19.01
N GLN A 248 -13.05 -11.08 -18.25
CA GLN A 248 -12.83 -9.89 -17.40
C GLN A 248 -11.66 -9.02 -17.88
N GLY A 249 -10.84 -9.52 -18.81
CA GLY A 249 -9.81 -8.77 -19.52
C GLY A 249 -10.16 -8.62 -21.00
N TYR A 250 -10.44 -7.40 -21.44
CA TYR A 250 -10.35 -6.99 -22.86
C TYR A 250 -11.35 -7.57 -23.88
N ASN A 251 -12.66 -7.57 -23.56
CA ASN A 251 -13.72 -7.61 -24.58
C ASN A 251 -14.50 -6.29 -24.74
N THR A 252 -13.81 -5.15 -24.64
CA THR A 252 -14.31 -3.80 -24.99
C THR A 252 -13.21 -3.03 -25.73
N MET A 253 -12.74 -3.41 -26.92
CA MET A 253 -13.43 -3.27 -28.22
C MET A 253 -14.10 -1.91 -28.51
N LEU A 254 -13.67 -0.80 -27.90
CA LEU A 254 -14.20 0.54 -28.27
C LEU A 254 -13.19 1.66 -28.57
N TRP A 255 -11.88 1.45 -28.44
CA TRP A 255 -10.93 2.57 -28.59
C TRP A 255 -9.68 2.32 -29.46
N LYS A 256 -9.63 1.24 -30.25
CA LYS A 256 -8.52 1.01 -31.21
C LYS A 256 -8.84 1.30 -32.68
N HIS A 257 -10.08 1.66 -33.00
CA HIS A 257 -10.43 2.25 -34.29
C HIS A 257 -11.17 3.56 -34.03
N PRO A 258 -10.82 4.66 -34.72
CA PRO A 258 -11.65 5.86 -34.64
C PRO A 258 -13.03 5.47 -35.15
N VAL A 259 -14.03 5.54 -34.27
CA VAL A 259 -15.42 5.52 -34.69
C VAL A 259 -15.60 6.83 -35.45
N ASP A 260 -15.72 6.75 -36.77
CA ASP A 260 -16.13 7.89 -37.57
C ASP A 260 -17.49 8.35 -37.03
N LEU A 261 -17.52 9.54 -36.44
CA LEU A 261 -18.74 10.18 -36.04
C LEU A 261 -19.49 10.56 -37.32
N GLU A 262 -20.49 9.77 -37.70
CA GLU A 262 -21.45 10.18 -38.70
C GLU A 262 -22.05 11.52 -38.27
N THR A 263 -21.90 12.51 -39.13
CA THR A 263 -22.48 13.84 -38.88
C THR A 263 -23.99 13.71 -38.90
N PRO A 264 -24.72 14.34 -37.96
CA PRO A 264 -26.17 14.26 -37.95
C PRO A 264 -26.70 14.87 -39.24
N GLU A 265 -27.50 14.10 -39.98
CA GLU A 265 -28.30 14.62 -41.09
C GLU A 265 -29.08 15.84 -40.61
N LYS A 266 -28.91 16.95 -41.32
CA LYS A 266 -29.72 18.14 -41.13
C LYS A 266 -31.14 17.83 -41.61
N ASP A 267 -31.98 17.36 -40.71
CA ASP A 267 -33.42 17.53 -40.85
C ASP A 267 -33.76 19.02 -40.69
N ARG A 268 -33.81 19.73 -41.81
CA ARG A 268 -34.59 20.96 -41.94
C ARG A 268 -35.88 20.65 -42.68
N HIS A 269 -36.89 20.24 -41.93
CA HIS A 269 -38.28 20.34 -42.37
C HIS A 269 -38.68 21.81 -42.52
N GLY A 270 -39.04 22.17 -43.75
CA GLY A 270 -40.25 22.91 -44.11
C GLY A 270 -40.44 24.36 -43.66
N SER A 271 -40.57 25.25 -44.65
CA SER A 271 -41.66 26.23 -44.64
C SER A 271 -42.03 26.63 -46.08
N ASN A 272 -43.30 26.40 -46.43
CA ASN A 272 -44.02 26.94 -47.59
C ASN A 272 -43.82 28.46 -47.78
N ASN A 273 -43.85 28.93 -49.03
CA ASN A 273 -44.94 29.77 -49.53
C ASN A 273 -44.76 30.12 -51.02
N ASP A 274 -45.78 29.76 -51.80
CA ASP A 274 -46.46 30.50 -52.86
C ASP A 274 -45.73 31.59 -53.65
N SER A 275 -45.69 31.44 -54.98
CA SER A 275 -46.26 32.45 -55.89
C SER A 275 -46.59 31.83 -57.26
N GLU A 276 -47.81 32.08 -57.72
CA GLU A 276 -48.35 31.82 -59.05
C GLU A 276 -47.51 32.47 -60.16
N ILE A 277 -47.39 31.80 -61.32
CA ILE A 277 -47.93 32.13 -62.66
C ILE A 277 -47.55 31.01 -63.63
#